data_AF-A0A024Q8G1-F1
#
_entry.id   AF-A0A024Q8G1-F1
#
_cell.length_a   1.000
_cell.length_b   1.000
_cell.length_c   1.000
_cell.angle_alpha   90.00
_cell.angle_beta   90.00
_cell.angle_gamma   90.00
#
_symmetry.space_group_name_H-M   'P 1'
#
loop_
_entity.id
_entity.type
_entity.pdbx_description
1 polymer ?
#
loop_
_entity_poly.entity_id
_entity_poly.type
_entity_poly.pdbx_seq_one_letter_code
_entity_poly.pdbx_strand_id
1 'polypeptide(L)'
;MELNLHKLNSELLELQRLIGIANLRLEEKNEELRRLNSALSQLQLNKSDFNRTKSICIEPEFTTKTLHGNNATKIHNFRENELQVSFSAISDKDISDAENRIIVQINQIKQEIYVIESNISSMETQHTNVNRQKREVENQS
;
A
#
# COMPACT_ATOMS: atom_id res chain seq x y z
N MET A 1 -24.83 -16.28 -42.67
CA MET A 1 -24.73 -16.92 -41.34
C MET A 1 -23.29 -17.00 -40.86
N GLU A 2 -22.39 -17.58 -41.65
CA GLU A 2 -20.95 -17.76 -41.30
C GLU A 2 -20.23 -16.46 -40.92
N LEU A 3 -20.46 -15.35 -41.63
CA LEU A 3 -19.82 -14.07 -41.33
C LEU A 3 -20.20 -13.52 -39.94
N ASN A 4 -21.44 -13.75 -39.48
CA ASN A 4 -21.88 -13.37 -38.14
C ASN A 4 -21.24 -14.24 -37.07
N LEU A 5 -21.14 -15.55 -37.32
CA LEU A 5 -20.50 -16.48 -36.39
C LEU A 5 -19.00 -16.19 -36.22
N HIS A 6 -18.31 -15.87 -37.31
CA HIS A 6 -16.90 -15.45 -37.28
C HIS A 6 -16.71 -14.16 -36.46
N LYS A 7 -17.57 -13.17 -36.65
CA LYS A 7 -17.53 -11.91 -35.88
C LYS A 7 -17.70 -12.15 -34.38
N LEU A 8 -18.71 -12.95 -33.99
CA LEU A 8 -18.97 -13.29 -32.59
C LEU A 8 -17.81 -14.07 -31.96
N ASN A 9 -17.20 -14.99 -32.70
CA ASN A 9 -16.00 -15.71 -32.23
C ASN A 9 -14.82 -14.77 -32.01
N SER A 10 -14.58 -13.84 -32.95
CA SER A 10 -13.50 -12.86 -32.81
C SER A 10 -13.72 -11.96 -31.59
N GLU A 11 -14.96 -11.54 -31.34
CA GLU A 11 -15.32 -10.71 -30.19
C GLU A 11 -15.14 -11.47 -28.87
N LEU A 12 -15.53 -12.76 -28.81
CA LEU A 12 -15.31 -13.60 -27.64
C LEU A 12 -13.82 -13.79 -27.32
N LEU A 13 -13.00 -14.02 -28.34
CA LEU A 13 -11.55 -14.17 -28.17
C LEU A 13 -10.92 -12.88 -27.63
N GLU A 14 -11.35 -11.72 -28.14
CA GLU A 14 -10.84 -10.45 -27.67
C GLU A 14 -11.26 -10.16 -26.23
N LEU A 15 -12.52 -10.43 -25.86
CA LEU A 15 -12.99 -10.30 -24.48
C LEU A 15 -12.22 -11.22 -23.53
N GLN A 16 -11.97 -12.47 -23.92
CA GLN A 16 -11.15 -13.40 -23.12
C GLN A 16 -9.72 -12.90 -22.93
N ARG A 17 -9.11 -12.35 -23.99
CA ARG A 17 -7.77 -11.76 -23.92
C ARG A 17 -7.73 -10.57 -22.96
N LEU A 18 -8.71 -9.67 -23.05
CA LEU A 18 -8.80 -8.49 -22.19
C LEU A 18 -9.05 -8.84 -20.73
N ILE A 19 -9.95 -9.80 -20.45
CA ILE A 19 -10.18 -10.35 -19.10
C ILE A 19 -8.88 -10.94 -18.54
N GLY A 20 -8.15 -11.73 -19.35
CA GLY A 20 -6.87 -12.31 -18.95
C GLY A 20 -5.84 -11.26 -18.54
N ILE A 21 -5.69 -10.19 -19.35
CA ILE A 21 -4.78 -9.08 -19.05
C ILE A 21 -5.22 -8.34 -17.78
N ALA A 22 -6.51 -8.09 -17.61
CA ALA A 22 -7.04 -7.42 -16.43
C ALA A 22 -6.80 -8.24 -15.15
N ASN A 23 -6.96 -9.57 -15.21
CA ASN A 23 -6.67 -10.47 -14.09
C ASN A 23 -5.18 -10.45 -13.70
N LEU A 24 -4.26 -10.45 -14.67
CA LEU A 24 -2.83 -10.33 -14.38
C LEU A 24 -2.52 -9.00 -13.67
N ARG A 25 -3.08 -7.90 -14.17
CA ARG A 25 -2.90 -6.58 -13.55
C ARG A 25 -3.51 -6.51 -12.14
N LEU A 26 -4.64 -7.20 -11.92
CA LEU A 26 -5.26 -7.32 -10.61
C LEU A 26 -4.35 -8.05 -9.63
N GLU A 27 -3.71 -9.15 -10.06
CA GLU A 27 -2.75 -9.89 -9.26
C GLU A 27 -1.53 -9.02 -8.88
N GLU A 28 -0.96 -8.31 -9.83
CA GLU A 28 0.15 -7.37 -9.60
C GLU A 28 -0.21 -6.31 -8.55
N LYS A 29 -1.42 -5.72 -8.65
CA LYS A 29 -1.89 -4.70 -7.72
C LYS A 29 -2.17 -5.24 -6.33
N ASN A 30 -2.71 -6.46 -6.23
CA ASN A 30 -2.90 -7.14 -4.96
C ASN A 30 -1.57 -7.46 -4.27
N GLU A 31 -0.56 -7.86 -5.02
CA GLU A 31 0.80 -8.07 -4.49
C GLU A 31 1.44 -6.76 -4.02
N GLU A 32 1.29 -5.68 -4.79
CA GLU A 32 1.74 -4.32 -4.39
C GLU A 32 1.09 -3.90 -3.06
N LEU A 33 -0.23 -4.07 -2.94
CA LEU A 33 -0.99 -3.79 -1.73
C LEU A 33 -0.50 -4.64 -0.54
N ARG A 34 -0.25 -5.94 -0.75
CA ARG A 34 0.28 -6.83 0.29
C ARG A 34 1.63 -6.35 0.80
N ARG A 35 2.54 -5.96 -0.09
CA ARG A 35 3.86 -5.43 0.25
C ARG A 35 3.78 -4.12 1.03
N LEU A 36 2.90 -3.20 0.63
CA LEU A 36 2.71 -1.94 1.35
C LEU A 36 2.14 -2.13 2.76
N ASN A 37 1.15 -3.02 2.92
CA ASN A 37 0.62 -3.36 4.25
C ASN A 37 1.72 -3.96 5.14
N SER A 38 2.55 -4.85 4.59
CA SER A 38 3.68 -5.43 5.33
C SER A 38 4.70 -4.36 5.74
N ALA A 39 5.04 -3.45 4.82
CA ALA A 39 5.95 -2.34 5.10
C ALA A 39 5.40 -1.40 6.17
N LEU A 40 4.09 -1.09 6.14
CA LEU A 40 3.43 -0.28 7.16
C LEU A 40 3.50 -0.95 8.53
N SER A 41 3.19 -2.25 8.62
CA SER A 41 3.28 -2.98 9.88
C SER A 41 4.71 -3.02 10.42
N GLN A 42 5.71 -3.23 9.57
CA GLN A 42 7.12 -3.20 9.97
C GLN A 42 7.54 -1.81 10.44
N LEU A 43 7.09 -0.74 9.76
CA LEU A 43 7.38 0.64 10.16
C LEU A 43 6.77 0.96 11.53
N GLN A 44 5.53 0.53 11.78
CA GLN A 44 4.84 0.70 13.06
C GLN A 44 5.57 -0.04 14.20
N LEU A 45 6.05 -1.25 13.95
CA LEU A 45 6.88 -2.00 14.90
C LEU A 45 8.18 -1.25 15.18
N ASN A 46 8.89 -0.81 14.14
CA ASN A 46 10.13 -0.03 14.29
C ASN A 46 9.89 1.28 15.05
N LYS A 47 8.76 1.97 14.83
CA LYS A 47 8.36 3.16 15.58
C LYS A 47 8.17 2.85 17.06
N SER A 48 7.50 1.75 17.37
CA SER A 48 7.30 1.29 18.75
C SER A 48 8.63 0.98 19.43
N ASP A 49 9.51 0.24 18.75
CA ASP A 49 10.83 -0.12 19.27
C ASP A 49 11.72 1.11 19.45
N PHE A 50 11.70 2.04 18.49
CA PHE A 50 12.38 3.33 18.59
C PHE A 50 11.85 4.14 19.78
N ASN A 51 10.54 4.23 19.97
CA ASN A 51 9.98 4.92 21.13
C ASN A 51 10.38 4.26 22.46
N ARG A 52 10.56 2.93 22.48
CA ARG A 52 11.03 2.20 23.66
C ARG A 52 12.49 2.48 24.00
N THR A 53 13.33 2.80 23.01
CA THR A 53 14.74 3.18 23.24
C THR A 53 14.92 4.62 23.69
N LYS A 54 13.84 5.41 23.78
CA LYS A 54 13.87 6.79 24.29
C LYS A 54 14.58 6.91 25.64
N SER A 55 14.38 5.94 26.53
CA SER A 55 15.04 5.89 27.85
C SER A 55 16.57 5.86 27.75
N ILE A 56 17.13 5.23 26.71
CA ILE A 56 18.58 5.13 26.49
C ILE A 56 19.19 6.52 26.18
N CYS A 57 18.45 7.40 25.51
CA CYS A 57 18.93 8.76 25.23
C CYS A 57 18.88 9.67 26.48
N ILE A 58 18.01 9.35 27.43
CA ILE A 58 17.79 10.14 28.66
C ILE A 58 18.45 9.54 29.91
N GLU A 59 19.14 8.40 29.80
CA GLU A 59 19.94 7.80 30.89
C GLU A 59 21.43 7.61 30.54
N PRO A 60 22.35 7.66 31.54
CA PRO A 60 22.13 8.04 32.94
C PRO A 60 21.97 9.55 33.12
N GLU A 61 21.28 9.98 34.17
CA GLU A 61 21.06 11.40 34.46
C GLU A 61 22.36 12.07 34.96
N PHE A 62 22.81 13.13 34.28
CA PHE A 62 23.94 13.96 34.71
C PHE A 62 23.42 15.15 35.52
N THR A 63 23.02 14.88 36.76
CA THR A 63 22.54 15.89 37.69
C THR A 63 23.71 16.49 38.47
N THR A 64 23.45 17.58 39.17
CA THR A 64 24.38 18.14 40.17
C THR A 64 24.71 17.17 41.32
N LYS A 65 24.11 15.97 41.39
CA LYS A 65 24.48 14.91 42.33
C LYS A 65 25.43 13.86 41.72
N THR A 66 25.49 13.75 40.39
CA THR A 66 26.28 12.71 39.68
C THR A 66 27.45 13.30 38.87
N LEU A 67 27.37 14.59 38.48
CA LEU A 67 28.44 15.34 37.82
C LEU A 67 28.34 16.82 38.21
N HIS A 68 29.40 17.42 38.75
CA HIS A 68 29.38 18.81 39.21
C HIS A 68 30.02 19.78 38.20
N GLY A 69 29.57 21.05 38.22
CA GLY A 69 30.19 22.17 37.49
C GLY A 69 29.49 22.53 36.18
N ASN A 70 29.96 23.62 35.53
CA ASN A 70 29.36 24.18 34.31
C ASN A 70 29.20 23.17 33.15
N ASN A 71 30.07 22.17 33.08
CA ASN A 71 29.98 21.12 32.05
C ASN A 71 28.78 20.19 32.28
N ALA A 72 28.41 19.92 33.53
CA ALA A 72 27.21 19.14 33.85
C ALA A 72 25.94 19.88 33.45
N THR A 73 25.84 21.18 33.72
CA THR A 73 24.72 22.02 33.28
C THR A 73 24.61 22.08 31.75
N LYS A 74 25.74 22.22 31.05
CA LYS A 74 25.76 22.20 29.57
C LYS A 74 25.28 20.86 29.00
N ILE A 75 25.76 19.75 29.55
CA ILE A 75 25.36 18.40 29.12
C ILE A 75 23.88 18.15 29.40
N HIS A 76 23.39 18.54 30.58
CA HIS A 76 21.98 18.40 30.93
C HIS A 76 21.08 19.22 29.98
N ASN A 77 21.42 20.49 29.74
CA ASN A 77 20.69 21.35 28.81
C ASN A 77 20.67 20.81 27.37
N PHE A 78 21.81 20.31 26.88
CA PHE A 78 21.89 19.68 25.56
C PHE A 78 20.97 18.45 25.46
N ARG A 79 20.94 17.62 26.51
CA ARG A 79 20.13 16.39 26.50
C ARG A 79 18.64 16.68 26.49
N GLU A 80 18.16 17.59 27.33
CA GLU A 80 16.74 17.92 27.43
C GLU A 80 16.25 18.73 26.22
N ASN A 81 17.02 19.74 25.80
CA ASN A 81 16.54 20.72 24.82
C ASN A 81 16.90 20.39 23.37
N GLU A 82 17.94 19.57 23.13
CA GLU A 82 18.40 19.26 21.77
C GLU A 82 18.23 17.77 21.45
N LEU A 83 18.82 16.89 22.27
CA LEU A 83 18.81 15.44 22.00
C LEU A 83 17.41 14.85 22.11
N GLN A 84 16.68 15.12 23.20
CA GLN A 84 15.33 14.62 23.40
C GLN A 84 14.34 15.17 22.37
N VAL A 85 14.47 16.45 22.02
CA VAL A 85 13.65 17.10 20.99
C VAL A 85 13.90 16.45 19.62
N SER A 86 15.17 16.28 19.24
CA SER A 86 15.55 15.64 17.97
C SER A 86 15.12 14.18 17.92
N PHE A 87 15.24 13.45 19.03
CA PHE A 87 14.80 12.07 19.14
C PHE A 87 13.28 11.95 18.95
N SER A 88 12.51 12.78 19.63
CA SER A 88 11.05 12.82 19.47
C SER A 88 10.64 13.21 18.05
N ALA A 89 11.34 14.17 17.42
CA ALA A 89 11.04 14.59 16.06
C ALA A 89 11.14 13.45 15.02
N ILE A 90 12.09 12.53 15.17
CA ILE A 90 12.22 11.36 14.26
C ILE A 90 10.97 10.49 14.31
N SER A 91 10.44 10.19 15.49
CA SER A 91 9.25 9.36 15.65
C SER A 91 7.95 10.10 15.31
N ASP A 92 7.80 11.30 15.86
CA ASP A 92 6.55 12.04 15.81
C ASP A 92 6.31 12.65 14.43
N LYS A 93 7.38 13.02 13.71
CA LYS A 93 7.31 13.64 12.39
C LYS A 93 7.78 12.70 11.29
N ASP A 94 9.05 12.32 11.26
CA ASP A 94 9.61 11.67 10.07
C ASP A 94 9.02 10.27 9.84
N ILE A 95 8.89 9.46 10.90
CA ILE A 95 8.24 8.15 10.83
C ILE A 95 6.74 8.30 10.55
N SER A 96 6.04 9.21 11.24
CA SER A 96 4.61 9.47 11.00
C SER A 96 4.32 9.93 9.56
N ASP A 97 5.17 10.77 8.99
CA ASP A 97 5.06 11.24 7.60
C ASP A 97 5.25 10.09 6.62
N ALA A 98 6.19 9.18 6.90
CA ALA A 98 6.39 7.96 6.11
C ALA A 98 5.16 7.01 6.22
N GLU A 99 4.61 6.82 7.41
CA GLU A 99 3.37 6.04 7.62
C GLU A 99 2.21 6.62 6.79
N ASN A 100 2.02 7.94 6.86
CA ASN A 100 0.98 8.63 6.09
C ASN A 100 1.15 8.45 4.58
N ARG A 101 2.37 8.55 4.06
CA ARG A 101 2.64 8.32 2.63
C ARG A 101 2.29 6.90 2.20
N ILE A 102 2.62 5.90 3.03
CA ILE A 102 2.28 4.50 2.76
C ILE A 102 0.75 4.31 2.78
N ILE A 103 0.05 4.90 3.75
CA ILE A 103 -1.42 4.82 3.85
C ILE A 103 -2.09 5.45 2.61
N VAL A 104 -1.60 6.60 2.16
CA VAL A 104 -2.10 7.25 0.93
C VAL A 104 -1.93 6.33 -0.28
N GLN A 105 -0.76 5.71 -0.45
CA GLN A 105 -0.51 4.76 -1.55
C GLN A 105 -1.39 3.52 -1.46
N ILE A 106 -1.58 2.96 -0.26
CA ILE A 106 -2.51 1.84 -0.02
C ILE A 106 -3.91 2.20 -0.50
N ASN A 107 -4.40 3.39 -0.16
CA ASN A 107 -5.73 3.83 -0.57
C ASN A 107 -5.84 4.02 -2.09
N GLN A 108 -4.80 4.56 -2.74
CA GLN A 108 -4.76 4.68 -4.20
C GLN A 108 -4.82 3.32 -4.88
N ILE A 109 -4.00 2.36 -4.44
CA ILE A 109 -3.99 1.00 -5.02
C ILE A 109 -5.32 0.29 -4.80
N LYS A 110 -5.97 0.45 -3.64
CA LYS A 110 -7.32 -0.10 -3.43
C LYS A 110 -8.34 0.44 -4.42
N GLN A 111 -8.27 1.73 -4.77
CA GLN A 111 -9.15 2.31 -5.79
C GLN A 111 -8.82 1.76 -7.18
N GLU A 112 -7.54 1.59 -7.52
CA GLU A 112 -7.14 0.96 -8.79
C GLU A 112 -7.64 -0.49 -8.89
N ILE A 113 -7.51 -1.27 -7.82
CA ILE A 113 -8.05 -2.64 -7.72
C ILE A 113 -9.55 -2.64 -7.98
N TYR A 114 -10.30 -1.78 -7.29
CA TYR A 114 -11.75 -1.69 -7.47
C TYR A 114 -12.15 -1.39 -8.92
N VAL A 115 -11.44 -0.47 -9.58
CA VAL A 115 -11.68 -0.15 -11.01
C VAL A 115 -11.38 -1.37 -11.90
N ILE A 116 -10.30 -2.09 -11.65
CA ILE A 116 -9.95 -3.29 -12.43
C ILE A 116 -11.02 -4.38 -12.25
N GLU A 117 -11.45 -4.65 -11.02
CA GLU A 117 -12.51 -5.62 -10.71
C GLU A 117 -13.83 -5.26 -11.39
N SER A 118 -14.21 -3.98 -11.35
CA SER A 118 -15.41 -3.48 -12.03
C SER A 118 -15.33 -3.70 -13.55
N ASN A 119 -14.17 -3.45 -14.16
CA ASN A 119 -13.95 -3.69 -15.57
C ASN A 119 -14.02 -5.19 -15.92
N ILE A 120 -13.44 -6.06 -15.11
CA ILE A 120 -13.52 -7.51 -15.28
C ILE A 120 -14.98 -7.96 -15.28
N SER A 121 -15.75 -7.55 -14.28
CA SER A 121 -17.17 -7.90 -14.17
C SER A 121 -17.99 -7.42 -15.38
N SER A 122 -17.69 -6.22 -15.89
CA SER A 122 -18.32 -5.69 -17.11
C SER A 122 -17.98 -6.55 -18.33
N MET A 123 -16.71 -6.89 -18.53
CA MET A 123 -16.25 -7.72 -19.65
C MET A 123 -16.80 -9.16 -19.58
N GLU A 124 -16.92 -9.74 -18.39
CA GLU A 124 -17.53 -11.07 -18.18
C GLU A 124 -19.02 -11.08 -18.53
N THR A 125 -19.73 -9.99 -18.17
CA THR A 125 -21.12 -9.81 -18.56
C THR A 125 -21.27 -9.71 -20.07
N GLN A 126 -20.39 -8.93 -20.73
CA GLN A 126 -20.35 -8.83 -22.19
C GLN A 126 -20.03 -10.19 -22.83
N HIS A 127 -19.04 -10.92 -22.32
CA HIS A 127 -18.65 -12.25 -22.81
C HIS A 127 -19.84 -13.21 -22.78
N THR A 128 -20.56 -13.24 -21.66
CA THR A 128 -21.76 -14.07 -21.50
C THR A 128 -22.85 -13.72 -22.52
N ASN A 129 -23.07 -12.43 -22.77
CA ASN A 129 -24.06 -11.96 -23.74
C ASN A 129 -23.69 -12.34 -25.18
N VAL A 130 -22.44 -12.13 -25.59
CA VAL A 130 -21.96 -12.51 -26.93
C VAL A 130 -22.01 -14.02 -27.12
N ASN A 131 -21.69 -14.80 -26.09
CA ASN A 131 -21.76 -16.25 -26.13
C ASN A 131 -23.22 -16.75 -26.27
N ARG A 132 -24.18 -16.07 -25.63
CA ARG A 132 -25.62 -16.34 -25.83
C ARG A 132 -26.04 -16.06 -27.28
N GLN A 133 -25.67 -14.91 -27.82
CA GLN A 133 -25.97 -14.56 -29.23
C GLN A 133 -25.38 -15.58 -30.20
N LYS A 134 -24.15 -16.05 -29.94
CA LYS A 134 -23.53 -17.11 -30.74
C LYS A 134 -24.39 -18.37 -30.78
N ARG A 135 -24.85 -18.86 -29.62
CA ARG A 135 -25.72 -20.05 -29.53
C ARG A 135 -27.05 -19.86 -30.26
N GLU A 136 -27.62 -18.66 -30.20
CA GLU A 136 -28.86 -18.33 -30.92
C GLU A 136 -28.67 -18.39 -32.44
N VAL A 137 -27.54 -17.87 -32.94
CA VAL A 137 -27.19 -17.95 -34.36
C VAL A 137 -26.89 -19.39 -34.79
N GLU A 138 -26.23 -20.19 -33.96
CA GLU A 138 -25.95 -21.61 -34.23
C GLU A 138 -27.25 -22.44 -34.29
N ASN A 139 -28.22 -22.18 -33.41
CA ASN A 139 -29.49 -22.90 -33.36
C ASN A 139 -30.48 -22.51 -34.48
N GLN A 140 -30.26 -21.36 -35.13
CA GLN A 140 -31.06 -20.89 -36.26
C GLN A 140 -30.50 -21.35 -37.63
N SER A 141 -29.34 -22.01 -37.61
CA SER A 141 -28.60 -22.45 -38.80
C SER A 141 -28.82 -23.93 -39.08
#